data_AF-A0A3M1YNI9-F1
#
_entry.id   AF-A0A3M1YNI9-F1
#
_cell.length_a   1.000
_cell.length_b   1.000
_cell.length_c   1.000
_cell.angle_alpha   90.00
_cell.angle_beta   90.00
_cell.angle_gamma   90.00
#
_symmetry.space_group_name_H-M   'P 1'
#
loop_
_entity.id
_entity.type
_entity.pdbx_description
1 polymer ?
#
loop_
_entity_poly.entity_id
_entity_poly.type
_entity_poly.pdbx_seq_one_letter_code
_entity_poly.pdbx_strand_id
1 'polypeptide(L)'
;MRTVAEVLRRMSQKTEIDDEAKDMAALMYFCLVDIDKSIDEAVEAWEKRDYWKKAEEFRYKWRWAGYLAAELKQVILKDEWEKLPALMAQLIPHFADIK
;
A
#
# COMPACT_ATOMS: atom_id res chain seq x y z
N MET A 1 1.98 -8.97 -0.94
CA MET A 1 0.57 -8.63 -1.25
C MET A 1 -0.45 -9.31 -0.33
N ARG A 2 -0.43 -10.64 -0.14
CA ARG A 2 -1.38 -11.35 0.76
C ARG A 2 -1.43 -10.80 2.20
N THR A 3 -0.28 -10.43 2.76
CA THR A 3 -0.19 -9.83 4.11
C THR A 3 -1.10 -8.59 4.25
N VAL A 4 -1.07 -7.67 3.30
CA VAL A 4 -1.89 -6.44 3.36
C VAL A 4 -3.38 -6.77 3.27
N ALA A 5 -3.76 -7.72 2.40
CA ALA A 5 -5.16 -8.16 2.29
C ALA A 5 -5.67 -8.77 3.61
N GLU A 6 -4.86 -9.61 4.26
CA GLU A 6 -5.19 -10.21 5.56
C GLU A 6 -5.28 -9.17 6.67
N VAL A 7 -4.36 -8.20 6.70
CA VAL A 7 -4.38 -7.11 7.67
C VAL A 7 -5.61 -6.22 7.46
N LEU A 8 -5.95 -5.83 6.23
CA LEU A 8 -7.15 -5.06 5.91
C LEU A 8 -8.42 -5.78 6.40
N ARG A 9 -8.52 -7.09 6.15
CA ARG A 9 -9.63 -7.91 6.62
C ARG A 9 -9.70 -7.95 8.14
N ARG A 10 -8.57 -8.16 8.82
CA ARG A 10 -8.51 -8.19 10.28
C ARG A 10 -8.88 -6.84 10.89
N MET A 11 -8.36 -5.75 10.35
CA MET A 11 -8.64 -4.39 10.82
C MET A 11 -10.11 -3.99 10.59
N SER A 12 -10.74 -4.43 9.50
CA SER A 12 -12.18 -4.17 9.27
C SER A 12 -13.11 -4.81 10.30
N GLN A 13 -12.62 -5.78 11.07
CA GLN A 13 -13.36 -6.46 12.14
C GLN A 13 -13.15 -5.79 13.50
N LYS A 14 -12.22 -4.84 13.62
CA LYS A 14 -11.96 -4.12 14.88
C LYS A 14 -12.95 -2.96 15.03
N THR A 15 -13.45 -2.77 16.24
CA THR A 15 -14.36 -1.67 16.59
C THR A 15 -13.61 -0.41 17.02
N GLU A 16 -12.32 -0.54 17.33
CA GLU A 16 -11.46 0.55 17.80
C GLU A 16 -10.06 0.48 17.17
N ILE A 17 -9.38 1.63 17.13
CA ILE A 17 -7.98 1.75 16.72
C ILE A 17 -7.12 1.68 17.98
N ASP A 18 -6.88 0.46 18.44
CA ASP A 18 -5.98 0.16 19.56
C ASP A 18 -4.51 0.07 19.10
N ASP A 19 -3.60 -0.22 20.02
CA ASP A 19 -2.16 -0.31 19.72
C ASP A 19 -1.86 -1.41 18.67
N GLU A 20 -2.59 -2.52 18.70
CA GLU A 20 -2.45 -3.56 17.67
C GLU A 20 -2.88 -3.06 16.30
N ALA A 21 -3.94 -2.23 16.21
CA ALA A 21 -4.34 -1.60 14.96
C ALA A 21 -3.28 -0.64 14.42
N LYS A 22 -2.57 0.07 15.30
CA LYS A 22 -1.45 0.95 14.92
C LYS A 22 -0.26 0.14 14.42
N ASP A 23 0.09 -0.97 15.07
CA ASP A 23 1.14 -1.88 14.61
C ASP A 23 0.79 -2.50 13.25
N MET A 24 -0.48 -2.88 13.05
CA MET A 24 -0.98 -3.37 11.76
C MET A 24 -0.90 -2.30 10.66
N ALA A 25 -1.20 -1.04 10.99
CA ALA A 25 -1.03 0.08 10.07
C ALA A 25 0.44 0.27 9.69
N ALA A 26 1.36 0.16 10.65
CA ALA A 26 2.81 0.21 10.38
C ALA A 26 3.27 -0.95 9.48
N LEU A 27 2.78 -2.17 9.72
CA LEU A 27 3.05 -3.32 8.86
C LEU A 27 2.55 -3.09 7.42
N MET A 28 1.34 -2.55 7.27
CA MET A 28 0.81 -2.19 5.95
C MET A 28 1.68 -1.15 5.25
N TYR A 29 2.16 -0.13 5.96
CA TYR A 29 3.07 0.87 5.41
C TYR A 29 4.32 0.23 4.82
N PHE A 30 5.01 -0.65 5.56
CA PHE A 30 6.19 -1.33 5.04
C PHE A 30 5.88 -2.20 3.83
N CYS A 31 4.77 -2.93 3.85
CA CYS A 31 4.35 -3.73 2.70
C CYS A 31 4.10 -2.88 1.44
N LEU A 32 3.48 -1.70 1.59
CA LEU A 32 3.21 -0.80 0.46
C LEU A 32 4.50 -0.18 -0.09
N VAL A 33 5.43 0.20 0.79
CA VAL A 33 6.78 0.67 0.39
C VAL A 33 7.54 -0.41 -0.37
N ASP A 34 7.48 -1.66 0.08
CA ASP A 34 8.17 -2.76 -0.60
C ASP A 34 7.53 -3.08 -1.96
N ILE A 35 6.20 -2.95 -2.08
CA ILE A 35 5.53 -3.03 -3.38
C ILE A 35 6.08 -1.93 -4.29
N ASP A 36 6.07 -0.66 -3.87
CA ASP A 36 6.53 0.49 -4.66
C ASP A 36 7.98 0.30 -5.16
N LYS A 37 8.89 -0.10 -4.26
CA LYS A 37 10.28 -0.42 -4.62
C LYS A 37 10.41 -1.53 -5.67
N SER A 38 9.63 -2.60 -5.53
CA SER A 38 9.65 -3.71 -6.50
C SER A 38 9.18 -3.29 -7.89
N ILE A 39 8.31 -2.27 -7.98
CA ILE A 39 7.90 -1.69 -9.27
C ILE A 39 9.05 -0.94 -9.91
N ASP A 40 9.79 -0.13 -9.15
CA ASP A 40 10.96 0.59 -9.65
C ASP A 40 12.03 -0.37 -10.18
N GLU A 41 12.31 -1.46 -9.45
CA GLU A 41 13.25 -2.51 -9.88
C GLU A 41 12.80 -3.19 -11.19
N ALA A 42 11.51 -3.52 -11.30
CA ALA A 42 10.95 -4.16 -12.50
C ALA A 42 11.01 -3.22 -13.72
N VAL A 43 10.75 -1.94 -13.51
CA VAL A 43 10.79 -0.91 -14.54
C VAL A 43 12.22 -0.68 -15.02
N GLU A 44 13.20 -0.55 -14.11
CA GLU A 44 14.60 -0.37 -14.49
C GLU A 44 15.10 -1.52 -15.39
N ALA A 45 14.67 -2.75 -15.09
CA ALA A 45 15.00 -3.92 -15.91
C ALA A 45 14.38 -3.87 -17.32
N TRP A 46 13.22 -3.25 -17.49
CA TRP A 46 12.54 -3.07 -18.78
C TRP A 46 13.12 -1.92 -19.59
N GLU A 47 13.50 -0.83 -18.93
CA GLU A 47 14.17 0.32 -19.52
C GLU A 47 15.53 -0.07 -20.12
N LYS A 48 16.31 -0.91 -19.42
CA LYS A 48 17.55 -1.52 -19.94
C LYS A 48 17.35 -2.37 -21.21
N ARG A 49 16.10 -2.72 -21.56
CA ARG A 49 15.71 -3.50 -22.76
C ARG A 49 14.91 -2.67 -23.77
N ASP A 50 14.97 -1.34 -23.66
CA ASP A 50 14.25 -0.38 -24.50
C ASP A 50 12.70 -0.48 -24.45
N TYR A 51 12.14 -1.04 -23.37
CA TYR A 51 10.68 -1.15 -23.17
C TYR A 51 10.09 0.05 -22.42
N TRP A 52 10.48 1.26 -22.79
CA TRP A 52 10.12 2.52 -22.12
C TRP A 52 8.60 2.72 -21.97
N LYS A 53 7.82 2.46 -23.03
CA LYS A 53 6.35 2.61 -22.97
C LYS A 53 5.69 1.65 -21.98
N LYS A 54 6.14 0.40 -21.93
CA LYS A 54 5.61 -0.60 -20.98
C LYS A 54 6.00 -0.24 -19.54
N ALA A 55 7.23 0.24 -19.35
CA ALA A 55 7.72 0.69 -18.07
C ALA A 55 6.87 1.85 -17.51
N GLU A 56 6.57 2.85 -18.33
CA GLU A 56 5.71 3.97 -17.94
C GLU A 56 4.27 3.55 -17.63
N GLU A 57 3.65 2.74 -18.49
CA GLU A 57 2.30 2.19 -18.25
C GLU A 57 2.24 1.40 -16.94
N PHE A 58 3.30 0.65 -16.63
CA PHE A 58 3.40 -0.14 -15.40
C PHE A 58 3.60 0.74 -14.16
N ARG A 59 4.48 1.75 -14.20
CA ARG A 59 4.58 2.74 -13.11
C ARG A 59 3.24 3.41 -12.85
N TYR A 60 2.56 3.87 -13.90
CA TYR A 60 1.27 4.54 -13.76
C TYR A 60 0.23 3.63 -13.10
N LYS A 61 0.14 2.37 -13.53
CA LYS A 61 -0.76 1.37 -12.94
C LYS A 61 -0.52 1.15 -11.45
N TRP A 62 0.73 1.21 -10.99
CA TRP A 62 1.11 0.91 -9.61
C TRP A 62 1.39 2.12 -8.73
N ARG A 63 1.29 3.34 -9.27
CA ARG A 63 1.53 4.61 -8.56
C ARG A 63 0.78 4.73 -7.23
N TRP A 64 -0.37 4.08 -7.12
CA TRP A 64 -1.16 4.04 -5.90
C TRP A 64 -0.38 3.48 -4.69
N ALA A 65 0.56 2.55 -4.89
CA ALA A 65 1.27 1.90 -3.79
C ALA A 65 2.14 2.91 -3.02
N GLY A 66 3.02 3.63 -3.72
CA GLY A 66 3.82 4.71 -3.12
C GLY A 66 2.97 5.87 -2.60
N TYR A 67 1.91 6.26 -3.32
CA TYR A 67 1.01 7.33 -2.88
C TYR A 67 0.32 6.99 -1.56
N LEU A 68 -0.35 5.83 -1.47
CA LEU A 68 -1.07 5.41 -0.26
C LEU A 68 -0.09 5.06 0.88
N ALA A 69 1.13 4.60 0.58
CA ALA A 69 2.18 4.44 1.58
C ALA A 69 2.55 5.79 2.23
N ALA A 70 2.68 6.85 1.42
CA ALA A 70 3.00 8.19 1.92
C ALA A 70 1.87 8.76 2.79
N GLU A 71 0.62 8.60 2.38
CA GLU A 71 -0.55 8.99 3.18
C GLU A 71 -0.61 8.21 4.50
N LEU A 72 -0.38 6.89 4.46
CA LEU A 72 -0.37 6.04 5.66
C LEU A 72 0.74 6.44 6.62
N LYS A 73 1.92 6.77 6.11
CA LYS A 73 3.02 7.29 6.90
C LYS A 73 2.66 8.60 7.60
N GLN A 74 1.95 9.51 6.92
CA GLN A 74 1.51 10.75 7.55
C GLN A 74 0.52 10.50 8.68
N VAL A 75 -0.45 9.61 8.47
CA VAL A 75 -1.41 9.20 9.50
C VAL A 75 -0.70 8.68 10.74
N ILE A 76 0.27 7.77 10.56
CA ILE A 76 1.03 7.17 11.68
C ILE A 76 1.89 8.23 12.39
N LEU A 77 2.64 9.05 11.65
CA LEU A 77 3.60 9.99 12.26
C LEU A 77 2.93 11.22 12.91
N LYS A 78 1.72 11.57 12.50
CA LYS A 78 0.96 12.70 13.03
C LYS A 78 -0.13 12.29 14.03
N ASP A 79 -0.23 10.99 14.34
CA ASP A 79 -1.30 10.43 15.16
C ASP A 79 -2.73 10.75 14.65
N GLU A 80 -2.90 10.92 13.33
CA GLU A 80 -4.18 11.25 12.68
C GLU A 80 -5.04 9.99 12.40
N TRP A 81 -5.21 9.16 13.43
CA TRP A 81 -5.83 7.84 13.35
C TRP A 81 -7.28 7.87 12.84
N GLU A 82 -7.98 8.99 12.99
CA GLU A 82 -9.32 9.22 12.44
C GLU A 82 -9.38 9.12 10.91
N LYS A 83 -8.25 9.32 10.22
CA LYS A 83 -8.15 9.22 8.75
C LYS A 83 -7.89 7.80 8.27
N LEU A 84 -7.46 6.90 9.16
CA LEU A 84 -7.08 5.53 8.83
C LEU A 84 -8.21 4.73 8.16
N PRO A 85 -9.49 4.77 8.61
CA PRO A 85 -10.57 4.04 7.95
C PRO A 85 -10.79 4.47 6.49
N ALA A 86 -10.72 5.78 6.21
CA ALA A 86 -10.87 6.29 4.86
C ALA A 86 -9.70 5.87 3.95
N LEU A 87 -8.49 5.80 4.51
CA LEU A 87 -7.32 5.32 3.79
C LEU A 87 -7.38 3.81 3.52
N MET A 88 -7.87 3.02 4.48
CA MET A 88 -8.13 1.60 4.29
C MET A 88 -9.15 1.36 3.18
N ALA A 89 -10.22 2.15 3.12
CA ALA A 89 -11.23 2.05 2.06
C ALA A 89 -10.64 2.27 0.65
N GLN A 90 -9.65 3.15 0.52
CA GLN A 90 -8.92 3.36 -0.74
C GLN A 90 -8.01 2.17 -1.10
N LEU A 91 -7.51 1.42 -0.11
CA LEU A 91 -6.68 0.25 -0.34
C LEU A 91 -7.48 -0.99 -0.77
N ILE A 92 -8.72 -1.15 -0.31
CA ILE A 92 -9.55 -2.35 -0.57
C ILE A 92 -9.59 -2.76 -2.05
N PRO A 93 -9.87 -1.86 -3.02
CA PRO A 93 -9.95 -2.23 -4.43
C PRO A 93 -8.64 -2.81 -4.99
N HIS A 94 -7.49 -2.40 -4.45
CA HIS A 94 -6.17 -2.86 -4.92
C HIS A 94 -5.82 -4.28 -4.44
N PHE A 95 -6.54 -4.79 -3.43
CA PHE A 95 -6.32 -6.13 -2.87
C PHE A 95 -7.53 -7.06 -3.05
N ALA A 96 -8.58 -6.62 -3.76
CA ALA A 96 -9.85 -7.35 -3.91
C ALA A 96 -9.70 -8.74 -4.56
N ASP A 97 -8.73 -8.92 -5.45
CA ASP A 97 -8.52 -10.17 -6.18
C ASP A 97 -7.72 -11.22 -5.38
N ILE A 98 -7.27 -10.88 -4.16
CA ILE A 98 -6.42 -11.75 -3.34
C ILE A 98 -7.32 -12.57 -2.39
N LYS A 99 -7.32 -13.89 -2.59
CA LYS A 99 -8.08 -14.87 -1.79
C LYS A 99 -7.28 -15.46 -0.62
#